data_AF-A0A2E9LWI7-F1
#
_entry.id   AF-A0A2E9LWI7-F1
#
_cell.length_a   1.000
_cell.length_b   1.000
_cell.length_c   1.000
_cell.angle_alpha   90.00
_cell.angle_beta   90.00
_cell.angle_gamma   90.00
#
_symmetry.space_group_name_H-M   'P 1'
#
loop_
_entity.id
_entity.type
_entity.pdbx_description
1 polymer ?
#
loop_
_entity_poly.entity_id
_entity_poly.type
_entity_poly.pdbx_seq_one_letter_code
_entity_poly.pdbx_strand_id
1 'polypeptide(L)'
;MSSLKNRGLFVPTQREMGLGQEVLLLLTLMDEAEKLPSAGKVVWLTPPGARGNRQARIRVEFSEQDAAVRAKIENYAGGALA
;
A
#
# COMPACT_ATOMS: atom_id res chain seq x y z
N MET A 1 3.13 3.38 23.36
CA MET A 1 3.97 2.73 22.32
C MET A 1 3.07 2.39 21.15
N SER A 2 3.14 3.18 20.08
CA SER A 2 2.24 3.13 18.94
C SER A 2 2.57 1.93 18.07
N SER A 3 1.92 0.80 18.33
CA SER A 3 1.87 -0.32 17.39
C SER A 3 1.49 0.20 16.01
N LEU A 4 2.26 -0.15 14.96
CA LEU A 4 1.93 0.06 13.55
C LEU A 4 0.66 -0.74 13.19
N LYS A 5 -0.49 -0.37 13.77
CA LYS A 5 -1.78 -1.06 13.61
C LYS A 5 -2.29 -1.01 12.18
N ASN A 6 -1.85 0.00 11.43
CA ASN A 6 -2.27 0.18 10.07
C ASN A 6 -1.15 -0.31 9.14
N ARG A 7 -1.37 -1.50 8.58
CA ARG A 7 -0.49 -2.05 7.54
C ARG A 7 -0.63 -1.21 6.27
N GLY A 8 0.46 -1.13 5.50
CA GLY A 8 0.51 -0.31 4.31
C GLY A 8 1.44 -0.88 3.25
N LEU A 9 1.21 -0.46 2.00
CA LEU A 9 1.94 -0.91 0.83
C LEU A 9 2.81 0.22 0.28
N PHE A 10 4.02 -0.12 -0.19
CA PHE A 10 4.81 0.80 -0.99
C PHE A 10 4.39 0.71 -2.44
N VAL A 11 3.90 1.83 -2.99
CA VAL A 11 3.41 1.91 -4.37
C VAL A 11 4.32 2.88 -5.14
N PRO A 12 5.00 2.43 -6.20
CA PRO A 12 5.71 3.33 -7.10
C PRO A 12 4.69 4.21 -7.81
N THR A 13 4.96 5.51 -7.89
CA THR A 13 4.08 6.48 -8.54
C THR A 13 4.92 7.51 -9.28
N GLN A 14 4.43 7.92 -10.45
CA GLN A 14 4.94 9.09 -11.18
C GLN A 14 4.07 10.32 -10.95
N ARG A 15 2.93 10.15 -10.27
CA ARG A 15 2.01 11.24 -9.92
C ARG A 15 2.48 11.93 -8.66
N GLU A 16 2.38 13.25 -8.65
CA GLU A 16 2.57 14.06 -7.45
C GLU A 16 1.48 13.70 -6.44
N MET A 17 1.89 13.37 -5.22
CA MET A 17 1.03 12.91 -4.14
C MET A 17 1.40 13.67 -2.88
N GLY A 18 0.39 14.12 -2.13
CA GLY A 18 0.59 14.78 -0.85
C GLY A 18 0.56 13.80 0.32
N LEU A 19 1.29 14.12 1.41
CA LEU A 19 1.09 13.45 2.69
C LEU A 19 -0.34 13.71 3.18
N GLY A 20 -0.98 12.68 3.72
CA GLY A 20 -2.37 12.73 4.18
C GLY A 20 -3.42 12.62 3.07
N GLN A 21 -3.01 12.60 1.80
CA GLN A 21 -3.93 12.46 0.68
C GLN A 21 -4.61 11.09 0.69
N GLU A 22 -5.93 11.10 0.52
CA GLU A 22 -6.72 9.89 0.33
C GLU A 22 -6.59 9.38 -1.10
N VAL A 23 -6.43 8.07 -1.23
CA VAL A 23 -6.21 7.39 -2.50
C VAL A 23 -7.04 6.12 -2.56
N LEU A 24 -7.57 5.83 -3.75
CA LEU A 24 -8.22 4.56 -4.04
C LEU A 24 -7.25 3.69 -4.83
N LEU A 25 -6.96 2.49 -4.32
CA LEU A 25 -6.12 1.50 -4.97
C LEU A 25 -6.97 0.36 -5.51
N LEU A 26 -6.58 -0.14 -6.66
CA LEU A 26 -7.06 -1.41 -7.19
C LEU A 26 -5.94 -2.41 -7.03
N LEU A 27 -6.14 -3.37 -6.13
CA LEU A 27 -5.17 -4.41 -5.84
C LEU A 27 -5.49 -5.65 -6.66
N THR A 28 -4.48 -6.20 -7.32
CA THR A 28 -4.57 -7.51 -7.97
C THR A 28 -3.69 -8.46 -7.17
N LEU A 29 -4.28 -9.54 -6.67
CA LEU A 29 -3.59 -10.59 -5.95
C LEU A 29 -3.37 -11.78 -6.89
N MET A 30 -2.35 -12.60 -6.64
CA MET A 30 -1.91 -13.62 -7.61
C MET A 30 -2.99 -14.65 -7.97
N ASP A 31 -3.83 -15.08 -7.01
CA ASP A 31 -4.92 -16.03 -7.23
C ASP A 31 -6.31 -15.35 -7.31
N GLU A 32 -6.38 -14.03 -7.43
CA GLU A 32 -7.64 -13.30 -7.62
C GLU A 32 -7.77 -12.78 -9.05
N ALA A 33 -8.79 -13.26 -9.76
CA ALA A 33 -9.09 -12.76 -11.11
C ALA A 33 -9.64 -11.32 -11.09
N GLU A 34 -10.30 -10.93 -9.99
CA GLU A 34 -10.90 -9.61 -9.83
C GLU A 34 -10.00 -8.64 -9.06
N LYS A 35 -10.04 -7.37 -9.48
CA LYS A 35 -9.34 -6.29 -8.79
C LYS A 35 -10.11 -5.93 -7.53
N LEU A 36 -9.42 -5.91 -6.40
CA LEU A 36 -9.98 -5.51 -5.13
C LEU A 36 -9.80 -3.99 -4.95
N PRO A 37 -10.88 -3.18 -4.95
CA PRO A 37 -10.77 -1.79 -4.56
C PRO A 37 -10.45 -1.70 -3.07
N SER A 38 -9.55 -0.79 -2.71
CA SER A 38 -9.26 -0.46 -1.32
C SER A 38 -8.95 1.02 -1.18
N ALA A 39 -9.46 1.63 -0.12
CA ALA A 39 -9.15 3.00 0.24
C ALA A 39 -7.91 3.03 1.15
N GLY A 40 -7.07 4.04 0.96
CA GLY A 40 -5.91 4.26 1.80
C GLY A 40 -5.50 5.71 1.85
N LYS A 41 -4.54 5.99 2.73
CA LYS A 41 -3.98 7.32 2.93
C LYS A 41 -2.47 7.30 2.72
N VAL A 42 -1.95 8.30 2.02
CA VAL A 42 -0.51 8.47 1.86
C VAL A 42 0.09 8.91 3.21
N VAL A 43 0.93 8.06 3.80
CA VAL A 43 1.58 8.34 5.10
C VAL A 43 3.08 8.55 4.97
N TRP A 44 3.65 8.27 3.80
CA TRP A 44 5.06 8.51 3.50
C TRP A 44 5.26 8.83 2.03
N LEU A 45 6.19 9.74 1.76
CA LEU A 45 6.65 10.12 0.43
C LEU A 45 8.17 9.93 0.34
N THR A 46 8.61 9.14 -0.62
CA THR A 46 10.03 9.07 -1.02
C THR A 46 10.19 9.87 -2.30
N PRO A 47 10.87 11.04 -2.26
CA PRO A 47 11.05 11.88 -3.43
C PRO A 47 11.94 11.18 -4.48
N PRO A 48 11.74 11.50 -5.77
CA PRO A 48 12.59 10.97 -6.83
C PRO A 48 14.04 11.42 -6.61
N GLY A 49 15.00 10.53 -6.90
CA GLY A 49 16.43 10.81 -6.71
C GLY A 49 16.95 10.58 -5.28
N ALA A 50 16.09 10.27 -4.31
CA ALA A 50 16.52 9.78 -3.00
C ALA A 50 17.14 8.37 -3.15
N ARG A 51 18.48 8.34 -3.24
CA ARG A 51 19.33 7.13 -3.37
C ARG A 51 19.22 6.45 -4.75
N GLY A 52 19.99 6.95 -5.72
CA GLY A 52 20.37 6.21 -6.93
C GLY A 52 19.29 6.13 -8.02
N ASN A 53 18.68 7.26 -8.40
CA ASN A 53 17.73 7.34 -9.52
C ASN A 53 16.49 6.44 -9.40
N ARG A 54 16.01 6.18 -8.18
CA ARG A 54 14.78 5.43 -7.95
C ARG A 54 13.55 6.31 -8.21
N GLN A 55 12.53 5.72 -8.86
CA GLN A 55 11.21 6.33 -9.01
C GLN A 55 10.63 6.70 -7.63
N ALA A 56 9.87 7.79 -7.60
CA ALA A 56 9.15 8.20 -6.40
C ALA A 56 8.24 7.07 -5.90
N ARG A 57 8.16 6.92 -4.59
CA ARG A 57 7.35 5.89 -3.94
C ARG A 57 6.52 6.52 -2.84
N ILE A 58 5.24 6.17 -2.81
CA ILE A 58 4.36 6.47 -1.68
C ILE A 58 4.26 5.23 -0.80
N ARG A 59 4.16 5.42 0.52
CA ARG A 59 3.60 4.40 1.39
C ARG A 59 2.15 4.75 1.62
N VAL A 60 1.28 3.85 1.21
CA VAL A 60 -0.16 3.98 1.45
C VAL A 60 -0.52 3.10 2.62
N GLU A 61 -1.11 3.70 3.63
CA GLU A 61 -1.72 3.02 4.77
C GLU A 61 -3.17 2.67 4.43
N PHE A 62 -3.55 1.39 4.51
CA PHE A 62 -4.91 0.98 4.20
C PHE A 62 -5.89 1.51 5.24
N SER A 63 -7.14 1.76 4.87
CA SER A 63 -8.21 2.07 5.83
C SER A 63 -8.54 0.86 6.71
N GLU A 64 -9.00 1.11 7.95
CA GLU A 64 -9.47 0.05 8.86
C GLU A 64 -10.72 -0.67 8.33
N GLN A 65 -11.46 -0.02 7.43
CA GLN A 65 -12.68 -0.55 6.83
C GLN A 65 -12.41 -1.69 5.82
N ASP A 66 -11.18 -1.80 5.31
CA ASP A 66 -10.76 -2.81 4.33
C ASP A 66 -10.15 -4.07 4.99
N ALA A 67 -10.70 -4.52 6.11
CA ALA A 67 -10.20 -5.68 6.86
C ALA A 67 -10.12 -6.96 6.01
N ALA A 68 -11.07 -7.18 5.09
CA ALA A 68 -11.10 -8.34 4.20
C ALA A 68 -9.94 -8.33 3.19
N VAL A 69 -9.65 -7.16 2.60
CA VAL A 69 -8.52 -6.99 1.66
C VAL A 69 -7.19 -7.18 2.40
N ARG A 70 -7.07 -6.61 3.61
CA ARG A 70 -5.91 -6.81 4.48
C ARG A 70 -5.69 -8.28 4.79
N ALA A 71 -6.72 -9.00 5.24
CA ALA A 71 -6.63 -10.43 5.54
C ALA A 71 -6.17 -11.25 4.32
N LYS A 72 -6.67 -10.92 3.12
CA LYS A 72 -6.20 -11.55 1.88
C LYS A 72 -4.71 -11.28 1.65
N ILE A 73 -4.26 -10.02 1.69
CA ILE A 73 -2.84 -9.67 1.53
C ILE A 73 -1.98 -10.42 2.55
N GLU A 74 -2.41 -10.49 3.81
CA GLU A 74 -1.70 -11.19 4.87
C GLU A 74 -1.62 -12.70 4.63
N ASN A 75 -2.68 -13.32 4.13
CA ASN A 75 -2.66 -14.73 3.77
C ASN A 75 -1.67 -15.01 2.63
N TYR A 76 -1.64 -14.17 1.59
CA TYR A 76 -0.65 -14.31 0.50
C TYR A 76 0.79 -14.06 1.00
N ALA A 77 1.00 -13.04 1.84
CA ALA A 77 2.33 -12.71 2.35
C ALA A 77 2.84 -13.71 3.41
N GLY A 78 1.93 -14.25 4.23
CA GLY A 78 2.22 -15.27 5.24
C GLY A 78 2.46 -16.65 4.64
N GLY A 79 1.81 -16.98 3.53
CA GLY A 79 2.09 -18.19 2.75
C GLY A 79 3.45 -18.18 2.05
N ALA A 80 4.01 -17.00 1.75
CA ALA A 80 5.33 -16.86 1.13
C ALA A 80 6.51 -17.04 2.11
N LEU A 81 6.24 -17.24 3.40
CA LEU A 81 7.24 -17.45 4.46
C LEU A 81 7.22 -18.88 5.05
N ALA A 82 6.50 -19.82 4.42
CA ALA A 82 6.52 -21.24 4.77
C ALA A 82 7.58 -22.02 3.98
#